data_AF-A0A9W8C781-F1
#
_entry.id   AF-A0A9W8C781-F1
#
_cell.length_a   1.000
_cell.length_b   1.000
_cell.length_c   1.000
_cell.angle_alpha   90.00
_cell.angle_beta   90.00
_cell.angle_gamma   90.00
#
_symmetry.space_group_name_H-M   'P 1'
#
loop_
_entity.id
_entity.type
_entity.pdbx_description
1 polymer ?
#
loop_
_entity_poly.entity_id
_entity_poly.type
_entity_poly.pdbx_seq_one_letter_code
_entity_poly.pdbx_strand_id
1 'polypeptide(L)'
;MSVNVTGKATTVCETIGKVDIWLIRTYWDLEFPRPLMPNFKFVGGLHCKPAKPLPKDLEEFVQSSGDHGIVVFSLGTLVNNLTMDKTNMIASAFAQIPQKVVWRYSGKTPETLSPNTKLYNWIPQNDLFGHPKMKAFFSHGGTNGLYEAVYHGVPMVGLPLFADQPDNLNHMKSKGAAVVLDINTMTSKDLVDALNTVIYNTTYKESMMKLSRIHHDQPMKPLDQAVFWIEFVMRNKGAKHLRVQAHELTWYQYYLLDVMAFLLTVFTLCVFIFMKTCRFLYCKYFRRTVPDRRAKNKKE
;
A
#
# COMPACT_ATOMS: atom_id res chain seq x y z
N MET A 1 -7.70 -26.08 26.50
CA MET A 1 -8.33 -26.66 25.30
C MET A 1 -7.25 -26.75 24.23
N SER A 2 -6.62 -27.92 24.08
CA SER A 2 -5.64 -28.17 23.04
C SER A 2 -6.37 -28.37 21.72
N VAL A 3 -6.26 -27.41 20.81
CA VAL A 3 -6.77 -27.58 19.45
C VAL A 3 -5.83 -28.54 18.73
N ASN A 4 -6.26 -29.78 18.52
CA ASN A 4 -5.54 -30.71 17.64
C ASN A 4 -5.66 -30.19 16.21
N VAL A 5 -4.55 -29.67 15.67
CA VAL A 5 -4.46 -29.23 14.28
C VAL A 5 -4.38 -30.47 13.39
N THR A 6 -5.43 -30.73 12.61
CA THR A 6 -5.57 -31.91 11.73
C THR A 6 -5.02 -31.70 10.31
N GLY A 7 -4.43 -30.53 10.03
CA GLY A 7 -3.92 -30.14 8.71
C GLY A 7 -2.44 -30.47 8.51
N LYS A 8 -2.02 -30.61 7.24
CA LYS A 8 -0.60 -30.65 6.88
C LYS A 8 0.02 -29.29 7.20
N ALA A 9 1.17 -29.28 7.87
CA ALA A 9 1.95 -28.06 8.09
C ALA A 9 2.29 -27.40 6.74
N THR A 10 2.08 -26.09 6.65
CA THR A 10 2.33 -25.31 5.44
C THR A 10 3.07 -24.03 5.80
N THR A 11 3.82 -23.47 4.86
CA THR A 11 4.48 -22.18 5.04
C THR A 11 3.54 -21.04 4.66
N VAL A 12 3.85 -19.83 5.14
CA VAL A 12 3.15 -18.61 4.71
C VAL A 12 3.23 -18.47 3.18
N CYS A 13 4.43 -18.63 2.59
CA CYS A 13 4.62 -18.55 1.13
C CYS A 13 3.78 -19.58 0.36
N GLU A 14 3.72 -20.81 0.84
CA GLU A 14 2.89 -21.86 0.21
C GLU A 14 1.40 -21.55 0.32
N THR A 15 0.97 -20.99 1.44
CA THR A 15 -0.42 -20.56 1.65
C THR A 15 -0.78 -19.43 0.70
N ILE A 16 0.06 -18.38 0.64
CA ILE A 16 -0.08 -17.23 -0.26
C ILE A 16 -0.13 -17.71 -1.72
N GLY A 17 0.76 -18.61 -2.13
CA GLY A 17 0.83 -19.12 -3.50
C GLY A 17 -0.42 -19.89 -3.95
N LYS A 18 -1.25 -20.39 -3.02
CA LYS A 18 -2.48 -21.15 -3.28
C LYS A 18 -3.76 -20.32 -3.28
N VAL A 19 -3.69 -19.03 -2.95
CA VAL A 19 -4.86 -18.15 -2.86
C VAL A 19 -5.50 -17.97 -4.24
N ASP A 20 -6.80 -18.23 -4.31
CA ASP A 20 -7.60 -18.06 -5.53
C ASP A 20 -7.86 -16.58 -5.85
N ILE A 21 -8.30 -15.79 -4.88
CA ILE A 21 -8.55 -14.34 -5.01
C ILE A 21 -7.91 -13.59 -3.85
N TRP A 22 -7.25 -12.48 -4.17
CA TRP A 22 -6.72 -11.52 -3.21
C TRP A 22 -7.67 -10.33 -3.05
N LEU A 23 -8.26 -10.19 -1.87
CA LEU A 23 -8.98 -8.97 -1.49
C LEU A 23 -8.00 -7.98 -0.88
N ILE A 24 -7.60 -6.98 -1.67
CA ILE A 24 -6.62 -5.97 -1.29
C ILE A 24 -7.35 -4.80 -0.66
N ARG A 25 -7.04 -4.45 0.60
CA ARG A 25 -7.74 -3.39 1.36
C ARG A 25 -7.34 -1.95 0.97
N THR A 26 -6.85 -1.76 -0.24
CA THR A 26 -6.52 -0.45 -0.79
C THR A 26 -7.25 -0.22 -2.11
N TYR A 27 -7.12 0.96 -2.71
CA TYR A 27 -7.66 1.33 -4.02
C TYR A 27 -6.73 2.34 -4.72
N TRP A 28 -7.01 2.63 -6.00
CA TRP A 28 -6.14 3.42 -6.88
C TRP A 28 -6.11 4.92 -6.57
N ASP A 29 -7.03 5.39 -5.73
CA ASP A 29 -6.96 6.69 -5.10
C ASP A 29 -5.71 6.84 -4.22
N LEU A 30 -5.27 5.77 -3.54
CA LEU A 30 -4.07 5.75 -2.69
C LEU A 30 -2.86 5.11 -3.37
N GLU A 31 -3.05 4.02 -4.08
CA GLU A 31 -1.96 3.20 -4.64
C GLU A 31 -1.24 3.85 -5.83
N PHE A 32 -0.02 3.39 -6.10
CA PHE A 32 0.70 3.67 -7.34
C PHE A 32 0.43 2.60 -8.40
N PRO A 33 0.37 2.96 -9.70
CA PRO A 33 0.11 2.03 -10.78
C PRO A 33 1.19 0.94 -10.86
N ARG A 34 0.77 -0.32 -10.97
CA ARG A 34 1.64 -1.48 -11.17
C ARG A 34 0.92 -2.61 -11.90
N PRO A 35 1.65 -3.51 -12.60
CA PRO A 35 1.06 -4.73 -13.15
C PRO A 35 0.48 -5.62 -12.05
N LEU A 36 -0.71 -6.16 -12.28
CA LEU A 36 -1.42 -7.00 -11.31
C LEU A 36 -2.05 -8.20 -11.98
N MET A 37 -2.16 -9.27 -11.21
CA MET A 37 -2.78 -10.49 -11.69
C MET A 37 -4.30 -10.34 -11.66
N PRO A 38 -5.04 -11.01 -12.56
CA PRO A 38 -6.50 -10.92 -12.62
C PRO A 38 -7.21 -11.30 -11.32
N ASN A 39 -6.56 -12.03 -10.43
CA ASN A 39 -7.09 -12.43 -9.13
C ASN A 39 -6.88 -11.39 -8.00
N PHE A 40 -6.30 -10.22 -8.27
CA PHE A 40 -6.20 -9.12 -7.29
C PHE A 40 -7.40 -8.20 -7.41
N LYS A 41 -8.17 -8.06 -6.32
CA LYS A 41 -9.39 -7.27 -6.25
C LYS A 41 -9.27 -6.25 -5.13
N PHE A 42 -9.25 -4.98 -5.51
CA PHE A 42 -9.16 -3.86 -4.60
C PHE A 42 -10.51 -3.59 -3.95
N VAL A 43 -10.51 -3.48 -2.63
CA VAL A 43 -11.68 -3.28 -1.77
C VAL A 43 -11.38 -2.22 -0.70
N GLY A 44 -10.51 -1.26 -1.02
CA GLY A 44 -10.19 -0.12 -0.15
C GLY A 44 -11.44 0.66 0.25
N GLY A 45 -11.52 1.04 1.53
CA GLY A 45 -12.66 1.78 2.07
C GLY A 45 -13.94 0.96 2.29
N LEU A 46 -13.87 -0.38 2.31
CA LEU A 46 -15.05 -1.24 2.57
C LEU A 46 -15.78 -0.95 3.90
N HIS A 47 -15.13 -0.31 4.86
CA HIS A 47 -15.72 0.07 6.15
C HIS A 47 -16.34 1.47 6.16
N CYS A 48 -16.05 2.30 5.15
CA CYS A 48 -16.50 3.69 5.09
C CYS A 48 -18.01 3.78 4.88
N LYS A 49 -18.64 4.75 5.53
CA LYS A 49 -20.10 4.91 5.54
C LYS A 49 -20.49 6.39 5.53
N PRO A 50 -21.68 6.76 5.03
CA PRO A 50 -22.23 8.09 5.25
C PRO A 50 -22.25 8.45 6.74
N ALA A 51 -21.99 9.71 7.06
CA ALA A 51 -22.00 10.18 8.43
C ALA A 51 -23.42 10.15 9.02
N LYS A 52 -23.50 9.77 10.29
CA LYS A 52 -24.70 9.84 11.11
C LYS A 52 -24.66 11.08 12.02
N PRO A 53 -25.79 11.52 12.59
CA PRO A 53 -25.80 12.58 13.58
C PRO A 53 -24.92 12.25 14.79
N LEU A 54 -24.19 13.24 15.31
CA LEU A 54 -23.35 13.08 16.49
C LEU A 54 -24.20 13.01 17.78
N PRO A 55 -23.69 12.36 18.85
CA PRO A 55 -24.27 12.49 20.18
C PRO A 55 -24.35 13.95 20.62
N LYS A 56 -25.41 14.32 21.34
CA LYS A 56 -25.71 15.73 21.69
C LYS A 56 -24.55 16.47 22.35
N ASP A 57 -23.87 15.83 23.29
CA ASP A 57 -22.74 16.42 24.03
C ASP A 57 -21.50 16.67 23.15
N LEU A 58 -21.28 15.80 22.16
CA LEU A 58 -20.22 15.97 21.18
C LEU A 58 -20.61 17.03 20.14
N GLU A 59 -21.86 17.02 19.69
CA GLU A 59 -22.41 18.03 18.77
C GLU A 59 -22.29 19.43 19.37
N GLU A 60 -22.70 19.64 20.62
CA GLU A 60 -22.56 20.93 21.31
C GLU A 60 -21.11 21.41 21.36
N PHE A 61 -20.17 20.51 21.68
CA PHE A 61 -18.74 20.84 21.66
C PHE A 61 -18.25 21.22 20.25
N VAL A 62 -18.66 20.46 19.24
CA VAL A 62 -18.32 20.73 17.83
C VAL A 62 -18.89 22.07 17.36
N GLN A 63 -20.14 22.39 17.69
CA GLN A 63 -20.79 23.64 17.32
C GLN A 63 -20.19 24.86 18.04
N SER A 64 -19.68 24.67 19.27
CA SER A 64 -18.96 25.73 20.01
C SER A 64 -17.66 26.20 19.34
N SER A 65 -17.23 25.54 18.26
CA SER A 65 -16.06 25.96 17.46
C SER A 65 -16.27 27.19 16.59
N GLY A 66 -17.52 27.67 16.44
CA GLY A 66 -17.82 28.81 15.57
C GLY A 66 -17.34 28.56 14.14
N ASP A 67 -16.75 29.57 13.50
CA ASP A 67 -16.29 29.47 12.11
C ASP A 67 -14.94 28.75 11.95
N HIS A 68 -14.20 28.59 13.05
CA HIS A 68 -12.90 27.93 13.04
C HIS A 68 -13.01 26.43 12.76
N GLY A 69 -14.10 25.79 13.22
CA GLY A 69 -14.34 24.37 13.03
C GLY A 69 -13.48 23.48 13.95
N ILE A 70 -13.40 22.20 13.59
CA ILE A 70 -12.80 21.17 14.43
C ILE A 70 -11.60 20.48 13.79
N VAL A 71 -10.68 20.04 14.65
CA VAL A 71 -9.63 19.07 14.34
C VAL A 71 -9.93 17.80 15.10
N VAL A 72 -9.81 16.65 14.44
CA VAL A 72 -9.88 15.34 15.09
C VAL A 72 -8.46 14.82 15.23
N PHE A 73 -8.08 14.33 16.40
CA PHE A 73 -6.81 13.67 16.63
C PHE A 73 -7.02 12.22 17.06
N SER A 74 -6.38 11.28 16.37
CA SER A 74 -6.42 9.86 16.71
C SER A 74 -5.16 9.13 16.23
N LEU A 75 -4.49 8.43 17.16
CA LEU A 75 -3.36 7.55 16.87
C LEU A 75 -3.76 6.07 16.75
N GLY A 76 -5.04 5.81 16.46
CA GLY A 76 -5.59 4.47 16.39
C GLY A 76 -5.81 3.87 17.78
N THR A 77 -6.12 2.57 17.83
CA THR A 77 -6.47 1.84 19.07
C THR A 77 -5.30 1.07 19.68
N LEU A 78 -4.23 0.85 18.91
CA LEU A 78 -3.03 0.16 19.38
C LEU A 78 -2.12 1.07 20.22
N VAL A 79 -2.29 2.38 20.08
CA VAL A 79 -1.58 3.39 20.86
C VAL A 79 -2.58 4.11 21.75
N ASN A 80 -2.61 3.72 23.02
CA ASN A 80 -3.56 4.26 24.00
C ASN A 80 -3.03 5.51 24.72
N ASN A 81 -1.71 5.64 24.81
CA ASN A 81 -1.04 6.77 25.43
C ASN A 81 0.32 7.05 24.76
N LEU A 82 0.85 8.25 25.03
CA LEU A 82 2.23 8.63 24.75
C LEU A 82 2.92 8.97 26.07
N THR A 83 4.23 9.20 26.05
CA THR A 83 4.94 9.76 27.21
C THR A 83 4.33 11.12 27.59
N MET A 84 4.35 11.45 28.88
CA MET A 84 3.77 12.72 29.36
C MET A 84 4.39 13.94 28.66
N ASP A 85 5.70 13.91 28.38
CA ASP A 85 6.37 14.99 27.66
C ASP A 85 5.77 15.21 26.26
N LYS A 86 5.54 14.12 25.51
CA LYS A 86 4.94 14.21 24.17
C LYS A 86 3.47 14.59 24.23
N THR A 87 2.71 14.04 25.19
CA THR A 87 1.29 14.39 25.38
C THR A 87 1.14 15.87 25.77
N ASN A 88 1.95 16.38 26.70
CA ASN A 88 1.95 17.78 27.10
C ASN A 88 2.39 18.70 25.94
N MET A 89 3.41 18.30 25.17
CA MET A 89 3.83 19.06 23.98
C MET A 89 2.70 19.18 22.94
N ILE A 90 2.00 18.08 22.67
CA ILE A 90 0.86 18.05 21.74
C ILE A 90 -0.31 18.89 22.29
N ALA A 91 -0.64 18.78 23.56
CA ALA A 91 -1.69 19.56 24.20
C ALA A 91 -1.38 21.08 24.15
N SER A 92 -0.13 21.46 24.41
CA SER A 92 0.33 22.86 24.27
C SER A 92 0.25 23.36 22.83
N ALA A 93 0.46 22.48 21.84
CA ALA A 93 0.29 22.83 20.44
C ALA A 93 -1.20 23.10 20.10
N PHE A 94 -2.11 22.24 20.57
CA PHE A 94 -3.55 22.46 20.39
C PHE A 94 -4.06 23.70 21.10
N ALA A 95 -3.48 24.10 22.22
CA ALA A 95 -3.84 25.34 22.90
C ALA A 95 -3.60 26.60 22.03
N GLN A 96 -2.72 26.51 21.02
CA GLN A 96 -2.33 27.64 20.17
C GLN A 96 -3.20 27.81 18.91
N ILE A 97 -4.09 26.85 18.62
CA ILE A 97 -4.97 26.93 17.45
C ILE A 97 -6.40 27.32 17.85
N PRO A 98 -7.14 28.07 17.00
CA PRO A 98 -8.49 28.51 17.34
C PRO A 98 -9.55 27.40 17.18
N GLN A 99 -9.22 26.28 16.53
CA GLN A 99 -10.12 25.15 16.37
C GLN A 99 -10.43 24.46 17.70
N LYS A 100 -11.60 23.84 17.77
CA LYS A 100 -11.87 22.83 18.81
C LYS A 100 -11.20 21.52 18.43
N VAL A 101 -10.56 20.85 19.38
CA VAL A 101 -9.87 19.59 19.14
C VAL A 101 -10.60 18.45 19.83
N VAL A 102 -11.05 17.49 19.03
CA VAL A 102 -11.62 16.22 19.48
C VAL A 102 -10.50 15.19 19.49
N TRP A 103 -10.01 14.85 20.68
CA TRP A 103 -8.82 14.01 20.84
C TRP A 103 -9.19 12.64 21.39
N ARG A 104 -9.07 11.59 20.57
CA ARG A 104 -9.14 10.20 21.05
C ARG A 104 -7.86 9.86 21.82
N TYR A 105 -7.99 9.67 23.13
CA TYR A 105 -6.87 9.41 24.02
C TYR A 105 -7.34 8.73 25.31
N SER A 106 -6.61 7.71 25.75
CA SER A 106 -6.94 6.91 26.95
C SER A 106 -5.83 6.92 27.99
N GLY A 107 -4.80 7.76 27.81
CA GLY A 107 -3.73 7.93 28.79
C GLY A 107 -4.06 8.96 29.87
N LYS A 108 -3.06 9.28 30.70
CA LYS A 108 -3.17 10.34 31.71
C LYS A 108 -3.37 11.69 31.03
N THR A 109 -4.36 12.45 31.51
CA THR A 109 -4.65 13.81 31.06
C THR A 109 -3.39 14.68 31.10
N PRO A 110 -3.02 15.35 29.98
CA PRO A 110 -1.90 16.27 29.96
C PRO A 110 -2.15 17.48 30.86
N GLU A 111 -1.09 17.96 31.49
CA GLU A 111 -1.10 19.11 32.41
C GLU A 111 -1.33 20.44 31.67
N THR A 112 -0.98 20.47 30.38
CA THR A 112 -1.13 21.64 29.49
C THR A 112 -2.41 21.58 28.65
N LEU A 113 -3.40 20.79 29.05
CA LEU A 113 -4.68 20.69 28.34
C LEU A 113 -5.46 22.01 28.39
N SER A 114 -5.78 22.56 27.23
CA SER A 114 -6.55 23.80 27.09
C SER A 114 -8.06 23.54 26.88
N PRO A 115 -8.95 24.49 27.28
CA PRO A 115 -10.42 24.36 27.10
C PRO A 115 -10.92 24.20 25.65
N ASN A 116 -10.07 24.45 24.64
CA ASN A 116 -10.42 24.17 23.25
C ASN A 116 -10.29 22.68 22.88
N THR A 117 -9.69 21.86 23.74
CA THR A 117 -9.43 20.44 23.49
C THR A 117 -10.22 19.57 24.46
N LYS A 118 -10.94 18.57 23.94
CA LYS A 118 -11.68 17.61 24.76
C LYS A 118 -11.20 16.19 24.45
N LEU A 119 -10.87 15.46 25.52
CA LEU A 119 -10.40 14.08 25.47
C LEU A 119 -11.57 13.11 25.46
N TYR A 120 -11.45 12.06 24.66
CA TYR A 120 -12.44 10.99 24.56
C TYR A 120 -11.74 9.62 24.50
N ASN A 121 -12.25 8.64 25.23
CA ASN A 121 -11.78 7.26 25.10
C ASN A 121 -12.16 6.66 23.74
N TRP A 122 -13.31 7.06 23.22
CA TRP A 122 -13.85 6.64 21.95
C TRP A 122 -14.57 7.80 21.26
N ILE A 123 -14.47 7.86 19.93
CA ILE A 123 -15.13 8.88 19.12
C ILE A 123 -15.85 8.23 17.92
N PRO A 124 -17.00 8.77 17.49
CA PRO A 124 -17.62 8.38 16.23
C PRO A 124 -16.84 9.00 15.05
N GLN A 125 -15.64 8.49 14.77
CA GLN A 125 -14.66 9.09 13.85
C GLN A 125 -15.24 9.34 12.44
N ASN A 126 -15.90 8.34 11.86
CA ASN A 126 -16.57 8.47 10.56
C ASN A 126 -17.57 9.63 10.53
N ASP A 127 -18.35 9.78 11.60
CA ASP A 127 -19.41 10.79 11.68
C ASP A 127 -18.83 12.19 11.88
N LEU A 128 -17.76 12.31 12.67
CA LEU A 128 -16.99 13.55 12.82
C LEU A 128 -16.38 13.98 11.48
N PHE A 129 -15.88 13.04 10.68
CA PHE A 129 -15.27 13.37 9.38
C PHE A 129 -16.28 13.90 8.37
N GLY A 130 -17.50 13.38 8.37
CA GLY A 130 -18.58 13.90 7.53
C GLY A 130 -19.27 15.16 8.08
N HIS A 131 -18.87 15.66 9.25
CA HIS A 131 -19.48 16.84 9.84
C HIS A 131 -19.02 18.14 9.13
N PRO A 132 -19.91 19.12 8.85
CA PRO A 132 -19.54 20.35 8.14
C PRO A 132 -18.46 21.21 8.81
N LYS A 133 -18.29 21.08 10.13
CA LYS A 133 -17.24 21.77 10.89
C LYS A 133 -15.86 21.11 10.78
N MET A 134 -15.75 19.92 10.17
CA MET A 134 -14.49 19.20 10.06
C MET A 134 -13.47 19.96 9.20
N LYS A 135 -12.28 20.24 9.76
CA LYS A 135 -11.21 20.95 9.05
C LYS A 135 -10.03 20.05 8.71
N ALA A 136 -9.48 19.34 9.70
CA ALA A 136 -8.30 18.52 9.49
C ALA A 136 -8.26 17.31 10.44
N PHE A 137 -7.73 16.19 9.94
CA PHE A 137 -7.51 14.99 10.73
C PHE A 137 -6.03 14.85 11.08
N PHE A 138 -5.69 14.70 12.35
CA PHE A 138 -4.36 14.31 12.78
C PHE A 138 -4.32 12.80 13.04
N SER A 139 -3.51 12.09 12.26
CA SER A 139 -3.54 10.63 12.14
C SER A 139 -2.17 10.00 12.29
N HIS A 140 -2.12 8.84 12.93
CA HIS A 140 -0.96 7.96 12.87
C HIS A 140 -0.72 7.30 11.49
N GLY A 141 -1.64 7.39 10.53
CA GLY A 141 -1.47 6.76 9.21
C GLY A 141 -1.99 5.32 9.08
N GLY A 142 -2.85 4.87 10.00
CA GLY A 142 -3.54 3.59 9.85
C GLY A 142 -4.54 3.60 8.68
N THR A 143 -4.56 2.53 7.89
CA THR A 143 -5.33 2.43 6.62
C THR A 143 -6.82 2.73 6.79
N ASN A 144 -7.44 2.30 7.89
CA ASN A 144 -8.88 2.54 8.09
C ASN A 144 -9.21 4.03 8.24
N GLY A 145 -8.47 4.74 9.09
CA GLY A 145 -8.68 6.18 9.29
C GLY A 145 -8.33 6.99 8.05
N LEU A 146 -7.35 6.53 7.27
CA LEU A 146 -7.03 7.10 5.96
C LEU A 146 -8.18 7.03 4.98
N TYR A 147 -8.78 5.85 4.79
CA TYR A 147 -9.92 5.72 3.89
C TYR A 147 -11.14 6.48 4.36
N GLU A 148 -11.41 6.57 5.67
CA GLU A 148 -12.50 7.43 6.17
C GLU A 148 -12.23 8.90 5.83
N ALA A 149 -10.99 9.37 5.98
CA ALA A 149 -10.61 10.74 5.62
C ALA A 149 -10.71 10.99 4.11
N VAL A 150 -10.28 10.04 3.27
CA VAL A 150 -10.46 10.09 1.81
C VAL A 150 -11.94 10.12 1.46
N TYR A 151 -12.74 9.22 2.03
CA TYR A 151 -14.18 9.11 1.78
C TYR A 151 -14.91 10.43 2.05
N HIS A 152 -14.59 11.12 3.16
CA HIS A 152 -15.20 12.40 3.54
C HIS A 152 -14.44 13.64 3.03
N GLY A 153 -13.33 13.46 2.31
CA GLY A 153 -12.58 14.57 1.73
C GLY A 153 -11.80 15.41 2.77
N VAL A 154 -11.35 14.83 3.88
CA VAL A 154 -10.72 15.55 5.01
C VAL A 154 -9.18 15.54 4.91
N PRO A 155 -8.51 16.70 4.73
CA PRO A 155 -7.04 16.78 4.69
C PRO A 155 -6.43 16.42 6.05
N MET A 156 -5.16 16.02 6.07
CA MET A 156 -4.57 15.47 7.29
C MET A 156 -3.12 15.85 7.60
N VAL A 157 -2.81 15.82 8.89
CA VAL A 157 -1.43 15.77 9.39
C VAL A 157 -1.12 14.35 9.83
N GLY A 158 -0.02 13.81 9.35
CA GLY A 158 0.44 12.46 9.61
C GLY A 158 1.53 12.41 10.67
N LEU A 159 1.45 11.44 11.58
CA LEU A 159 2.48 11.14 12.59
C LEU A 159 2.69 9.62 12.67
N PRO A 160 3.46 9.01 11.74
CA PRO A 160 3.65 7.58 11.69
C PRO A 160 4.39 7.07 12.92
N LEU A 161 4.00 5.88 13.41
CA LEU A 161 4.56 5.27 14.60
C LEU A 161 5.23 3.92 14.30
N PHE A 162 4.60 3.06 13.49
CA PHE A 162 5.11 1.71 13.18
C PHE A 162 4.45 1.07 11.95
N ALA A 163 4.97 -0.10 11.56
CA ALA A 163 4.46 -0.95 10.48
C ALA A 163 4.31 -0.20 9.14
N ASP A 164 3.13 -0.27 8.53
CA ASP A 164 2.79 0.30 7.21
C ASP A 164 2.43 1.80 7.27
N GLN A 165 2.34 2.39 8.47
CA GLN A 165 1.94 3.78 8.66
C GLN A 165 2.82 4.81 7.93
N PRO A 166 4.18 4.70 7.95
CA PRO A 166 5.02 5.64 7.20
C PRO A 166 4.73 5.59 5.69
N ASP A 167 4.54 4.40 5.13
CA ASP A 167 4.28 4.21 3.70
C ASP A 167 2.92 4.78 3.30
N ASN A 168 1.89 4.47 4.09
CA ASN A 168 0.55 5.01 3.92
C ASN A 168 0.53 6.55 3.91
N LEU A 169 1.27 7.19 4.83
CA LEU A 169 1.36 8.65 4.89
C LEU A 169 2.22 9.23 3.77
N ASN A 170 3.25 8.53 3.30
CA ASN A 170 4.02 8.92 2.12
C ASN A 170 3.15 8.93 0.86
N HIS A 171 2.24 7.96 0.69
CA HIS A 171 1.25 7.98 -0.39
C HIS A 171 0.39 9.26 -0.32
N MET A 172 -0.14 9.61 0.85
CA MET A 172 -0.95 10.83 1.00
C MET A 172 -0.15 12.11 0.76
N LYS A 173 1.09 12.16 1.25
CA LYS A 173 2.01 13.28 1.02
C LYS A 173 2.30 13.47 -0.47
N SER A 174 2.59 12.38 -1.19
CA SER A 174 2.86 12.42 -2.63
C SER A 174 1.67 12.93 -3.45
N LYS A 175 0.46 12.78 -2.92
CA LYS A 175 -0.80 13.26 -3.52
C LYS A 175 -1.19 14.67 -3.06
N GLY A 176 -0.32 15.35 -2.30
CA GLY A 176 -0.58 16.70 -1.79
C GLY A 176 -1.70 16.75 -0.74
N ALA A 177 -2.01 15.62 -0.09
CA ALA A 177 -3.17 15.48 0.80
C ALA A 177 -2.79 15.38 2.28
N ALA A 178 -1.49 15.35 2.60
CA ALA A 178 -0.98 15.31 3.97
C ALA A 178 0.34 16.05 4.17
N VAL A 179 0.51 16.63 5.36
CA VAL A 179 1.82 17.01 5.93
C VAL A 179 2.24 15.90 6.90
N VAL A 180 3.49 15.44 6.82
CA VAL A 180 3.98 14.32 7.66
C VAL A 180 5.04 14.83 8.61
N LEU A 181 4.83 14.59 9.91
CA LEU A 181 5.73 14.92 11.01
C LEU A 181 6.45 13.66 11.50
N ASP A 182 7.53 13.85 12.25
CA ASP A 182 8.28 12.77 12.91
C ASP A 182 8.09 12.90 14.43
N ILE A 183 7.59 11.84 15.07
CA ILE A 183 7.31 11.83 16.50
C ILE A 183 8.54 12.11 17.37
N ASN A 184 9.73 11.73 16.91
CA ASN A 184 10.96 11.88 17.67
C ASN A 184 11.42 13.34 17.68
N THR A 185 11.35 14.01 16.52
CA THR A 185 11.93 15.33 16.31
C THR A 185 10.93 16.48 16.35
N MET A 186 9.62 16.21 16.17
CA MET A 186 8.61 17.28 16.12
C MET A 186 8.55 18.09 17.42
N THR A 187 8.36 19.39 17.24
CA THR A 187 8.08 20.37 18.28
C THR A 187 6.61 20.80 18.28
N SER A 188 6.19 21.54 19.30
CA SER A 188 4.85 22.12 19.37
C SER A 188 4.59 23.06 18.19
N LYS A 189 5.62 23.81 17.76
CA LYS A 189 5.54 24.71 16.62
C LYS A 189 5.33 23.93 15.31
N ASP A 190 6.07 22.86 15.07
CA ASP A 190 5.91 22.05 13.84
C ASP A 190 4.50 21.49 13.71
N LEU A 191 3.88 21.09 14.83
CA LEU A 191 2.50 20.61 14.86
C LEU A 191 1.50 21.71 14.51
N VAL A 192 1.66 22.91 15.10
CA VAL A 192 0.82 24.08 14.81
C VAL A 192 0.96 24.49 13.34
N ASP A 193 2.19 24.57 12.83
CA ASP A 193 2.49 24.95 11.45
C ASP A 193 1.91 23.92 10.47
N ALA A 194 2.01 22.62 10.76
CA ALA A 194 1.41 21.57 9.94
C ALA A 194 -0.12 21.65 9.91
N LEU A 195 -0.78 21.86 11.06
CA LEU A 195 -2.24 22.02 11.11
C LEU A 195 -2.68 23.27 10.36
N ASN A 196 -2.04 24.42 10.59
CA ASN A 196 -2.34 25.65 9.87
C ASN A 196 -2.15 25.47 8.36
N THR A 197 -1.11 24.76 7.94
CA THR A 197 -0.87 24.44 6.53
C THR A 197 -2.04 23.68 5.94
N VAL A 198 -2.46 22.55 6.52
CA VAL A 198 -3.53 21.73 5.92
C VAL A 198 -4.93 22.35 6.05
N ILE A 199 -5.14 23.23 7.03
CA ILE A 199 -6.42 23.91 7.25
C ILE A 199 -6.59 25.11 6.31
N TYR A 200 -5.55 25.93 6.15
CA TYR A 200 -5.67 27.22 5.43
C TYR A 200 -5.12 27.18 4.00
N ASN A 201 -4.23 26.26 3.65
CA ASN A 201 -3.82 26.07 2.26
C ASN A 201 -4.83 25.16 1.55
N THR A 202 -5.63 25.76 0.67
CA THR A 202 -6.75 25.06 0.00
C THR A 202 -6.30 23.89 -0.87
N THR A 203 -5.04 23.88 -1.34
CA THR A 203 -4.51 22.81 -2.19
C THR A 203 -4.60 21.42 -1.53
N TYR A 204 -4.47 21.34 -0.20
CA TYR A 204 -4.61 20.07 0.53
C TYR A 204 -6.06 19.59 0.53
N LYS A 205 -7.01 20.50 0.77
CA LYS A 205 -8.45 20.19 0.71
C LYS A 205 -8.87 19.82 -0.70
N GLU A 206 -8.44 20.57 -1.71
CA GLU A 206 -8.72 20.29 -3.13
C GLU A 206 -8.19 18.92 -3.56
N SER A 207 -6.95 18.59 -3.15
CA SER A 207 -6.35 17.28 -3.39
C SER A 207 -7.16 16.18 -2.73
N MET A 208 -7.55 16.35 -1.46
CA MET A 208 -8.37 15.35 -0.77
C MET A 208 -9.78 15.21 -1.36
N MET A 209 -10.41 16.30 -1.80
CA MET A 209 -11.70 16.25 -2.50
C MET A 209 -11.57 15.56 -3.87
N LYS A 210 -10.44 15.71 -4.56
CA LYS A 210 -10.14 14.93 -5.78
C LYS A 210 -10.04 13.44 -5.46
N LEU A 211 -9.31 13.05 -4.41
CA LEU A 211 -9.21 11.66 -3.98
C LEU A 211 -10.58 11.10 -3.58
N SER A 212 -11.37 11.85 -2.82
CA SER A 212 -12.74 11.48 -2.45
C SER A 212 -13.60 11.20 -3.69
N ARG A 213 -13.59 12.09 -4.70
CA ARG A 213 -14.32 11.87 -5.94
C ARG A 213 -13.91 10.57 -6.64
N ILE A 214 -12.61 10.31 -6.76
CA ILE A 214 -12.09 9.06 -7.34
C ILE A 214 -12.51 7.84 -6.50
N HIS A 215 -12.50 7.97 -5.18
CA HIS A 215 -12.90 6.92 -4.26
C HIS A 215 -14.38 6.55 -4.42
N HIS A 216 -15.25 7.53 -4.62
CA HIS A 216 -16.68 7.30 -4.84
C HIS A 216 -17.01 6.87 -6.28
N ASP A 217 -16.18 7.23 -7.25
CA ASP A 217 -16.34 6.90 -8.67
C ASP A 217 -15.89 5.47 -8.97
N GLN A 218 -16.65 4.51 -8.44
CA GLN A 218 -16.43 3.07 -8.64
C GLN A 218 -17.72 2.42 -9.15
N PRO A 219 -17.62 1.42 -10.05
CA PRO A 219 -18.81 0.73 -10.59
C PRO A 219 -19.56 -0.08 -9.53
N MET A 220 -18.89 -0.44 -8.43
CA MET A 220 -19.46 -1.21 -7.33
C MET A 220 -18.87 -0.70 -6.02
N LYS A 221 -19.65 -0.71 -4.94
CA LYS A 221 -19.13 -0.34 -3.63
C LYS A 221 -18.07 -1.37 -3.18
N PRO A 222 -17.01 -0.95 -2.46
CA PRO A 222 -15.92 -1.85 -2.08
C PRO A 222 -16.37 -3.08 -1.28
N LEU A 223 -17.37 -2.93 -0.41
CA LEU A 223 -17.93 -4.06 0.35
C LEU A 223 -18.68 -5.05 -0.57
N ASP A 224 -19.50 -4.55 -1.48
CA ASP A 224 -20.25 -5.38 -2.44
C ASP A 224 -19.29 -6.11 -3.37
N GLN A 225 -18.19 -5.47 -3.77
CA GLN A 225 -17.12 -6.10 -4.55
C GLN A 225 -16.45 -7.24 -3.78
N ALA A 226 -16.16 -7.06 -2.48
CA ALA A 226 -15.63 -8.12 -1.64
C ALA A 226 -16.58 -9.33 -1.59
N VAL A 227 -17.86 -9.08 -1.33
CA VAL A 227 -18.92 -10.11 -1.27
C VAL A 227 -19.01 -10.85 -2.61
N PHE A 228 -19.07 -10.11 -3.73
CA PHE A 228 -19.16 -10.69 -5.07
C PHE A 228 -18.03 -11.68 -5.34
N TRP A 229 -16.78 -11.32 -5.04
CA TRP A 229 -15.63 -12.18 -5.32
C TRP A 229 -15.52 -13.37 -4.39
N ILE A 230 -15.95 -13.23 -3.13
CA ILE A 230 -16.08 -14.37 -2.21
C ILE A 230 -17.09 -15.37 -2.76
N GLU A 231 -18.29 -14.90 -3.12
CA GLU A 231 -19.31 -15.75 -3.71
C GLU A 231 -18.89 -16.34 -5.06
N PHE A 232 -18.16 -15.59 -5.88
CA PHE A 232 -17.62 -16.08 -7.14
C PHE A 232 -16.75 -17.32 -6.94
N VAL A 233 -15.83 -17.29 -5.98
CA VAL A 233 -14.97 -18.45 -5.66
C VAL A 233 -15.81 -19.62 -5.17
N MET A 234 -16.81 -19.37 -4.32
CA MET A 234 -17.71 -20.43 -3.82
C MET A 234 -18.54 -21.06 -4.93
N ARG A 235 -19.17 -20.24 -5.79
CA ARG A 235 -20.01 -20.70 -6.92
C ARG A 235 -19.23 -21.53 -7.93
N ASN A 236 -17.98 -21.15 -8.20
CA ASN A 236 -17.13 -21.81 -9.21
C ASN A 236 -16.19 -22.87 -8.63
N LYS A 237 -16.27 -23.15 -7.32
CA LYS A 237 -15.39 -24.11 -6.62
C LYS A 237 -13.90 -23.78 -6.80
N GLY A 238 -13.56 -22.50 -6.77
CA GLY A 238 -12.20 -21.98 -6.93
C GLY A 238 -12.08 -20.95 -8.06
N ALA A 239 -10.88 -20.40 -8.23
CA ALA A 239 -10.57 -19.42 -9.29
C ALA A 239 -9.18 -19.61 -9.90
N LYS A 240 -8.72 -20.86 -10.05
CA LYS A 240 -7.37 -21.19 -10.54
C LYS A 240 -7.02 -20.55 -11.89
N HIS A 241 -8.00 -20.39 -12.78
CA HIS A 241 -7.81 -19.76 -14.09
C HIS A 241 -7.46 -18.26 -14.03
N LEU A 242 -7.62 -17.61 -12.87
CA LEU A 242 -7.22 -16.22 -12.63
C LEU A 242 -5.84 -16.10 -11.96
N ARG A 243 -5.24 -17.22 -11.55
CA ARG A 243 -3.92 -17.27 -10.92
C ARG A 243 -2.83 -17.31 -11.97
N VAL A 244 -1.66 -16.82 -11.60
CA VAL A 244 -0.47 -16.91 -12.46
C VAL A 244 0.13 -18.32 -12.38
N GLN A 245 0.48 -18.88 -13.55
CA GLN A 245 1.07 -20.22 -13.65
C GLN A 245 2.46 -20.32 -12.98
N ALA A 246 3.12 -19.18 -12.76
CA ALA A 246 4.43 -19.09 -12.12
C ALA A 246 4.48 -19.75 -10.73
N HIS A 247 3.35 -19.84 -10.01
CA HIS A 247 3.28 -20.53 -8.71
C HIS A 247 3.39 -22.05 -8.81
N GLU A 248 3.24 -22.62 -10.00
CA GLU A 248 3.32 -24.08 -10.25
C GLU A 248 4.62 -24.48 -10.95
N LEU A 249 5.47 -23.51 -11.32
CA LEU A 249 6.77 -23.77 -11.95
C LEU A 249 7.79 -24.25 -10.92
N THR A 250 8.67 -25.14 -11.35
CA THR A 250 9.89 -25.44 -10.60
C THR A 250 10.84 -24.25 -10.65
N TRP A 251 11.75 -24.14 -9.69
CA TRP A 251 12.68 -23.01 -9.62
C TRP A 251 13.51 -22.85 -10.91
N TYR A 252 13.93 -23.96 -11.55
CA TYR A 252 14.73 -23.90 -12.78
C TYR A 252 13.90 -23.52 -14.01
N GLN A 253 12.62 -23.87 -14.06
CA GLN A 253 11.69 -23.38 -15.11
C GLN A 253 11.41 -21.89 -14.93
N TYR A 254 11.22 -21.44 -13.68
CA TYR A 254 11.01 -20.03 -13.37
C TYR A 254 12.20 -19.15 -13.81
N TYR A 255 13.43 -19.63 -13.61
CA TYR A 255 14.66 -18.97 -14.06
C TYR A 255 15.07 -19.31 -15.50
N LEU A 256 14.25 -20.03 -16.26
CA LEU A 256 14.49 -20.42 -17.66
C LEU A 256 15.82 -21.18 -17.88
N LEU A 257 16.30 -21.92 -16.88
CA LEU A 257 17.57 -22.64 -16.98
C LEU A 257 17.53 -23.76 -18.02
N ASP A 258 16.37 -24.41 -18.15
CA ASP A 258 16.08 -25.41 -19.17
C ASP A 258 16.12 -24.82 -20.59
N VAL A 259 15.53 -23.64 -20.78
CA VAL A 259 15.57 -22.90 -22.05
C VAL A 259 17.00 -22.47 -22.38
N MET A 260 17.74 -21.93 -21.40
CA MET A 260 19.13 -21.55 -21.61
C MET A 260 20.00 -22.77 -21.98
N ALA A 261 19.83 -23.90 -21.29
CA ALA A 261 20.55 -25.14 -21.60
C ALA A 261 20.23 -25.63 -23.02
N PHE A 262 18.97 -25.57 -23.44
CA PHE A 262 18.56 -25.90 -24.80
C PHE A 262 19.21 -24.98 -25.84
N LEU A 263 19.15 -23.66 -25.65
CA LEU A 263 19.74 -22.69 -26.57
C LEU A 263 21.26 -22.83 -26.67
N LEU A 264 21.96 -23.07 -25.55
CA LEU A 264 23.39 -23.34 -25.53
C LEU A 264 23.74 -24.63 -26.27
N THR A 265 22.92 -25.67 -26.14
CA THR A 265 23.10 -26.93 -26.87
C THR A 265 22.96 -26.72 -28.38
N VAL A 266 21.93 -26.00 -28.82
CA VAL A 266 21.75 -25.66 -30.24
C VAL A 266 22.91 -24.83 -30.77
N PHE A 267 23.33 -23.80 -30.03
CA PHE A 267 24.46 -22.94 -30.42
C PHE A 267 25.77 -23.72 -30.56
N THR A 268 26.11 -24.56 -29.57
CA THR A 268 27.32 -25.39 -29.61
C THR A 268 27.29 -26.41 -30.75
N LEU A 269 26.14 -27.01 -31.04
CA LEU A 269 25.95 -27.89 -32.20
C LEU A 269 26.17 -27.14 -33.53
N CYS A 270 25.60 -25.95 -33.69
CA CYS A 270 25.81 -25.12 -34.88
C CYS A 270 27.30 -24.76 -35.06
N VAL A 271 27.99 -24.34 -33.99
CA VAL A 271 29.43 -24.03 -34.02
C VAL A 271 30.24 -25.28 -34.36
N PHE A 272 29.91 -26.44 -33.77
CA PHE A 272 30.57 -27.71 -34.07
C PHE A 272 30.41 -28.12 -35.53
N ILE A 273 29.19 -28.05 -36.07
CA ILE A 273 28.90 -28.35 -37.48
C ILE A 273 29.68 -27.40 -38.37
N PHE A 274 29.65 -26.09 -38.09
CA PHE A 274 30.39 -25.08 -38.83
C PHE A 274 31.91 -25.34 -38.83
N MET A 275 32.50 -25.67 -37.68
CA MET A 275 33.92 -26.02 -37.60
C MET A 275 34.24 -27.28 -38.41
N LYS A 276 33.37 -28.30 -38.38
CA LYS A 276 33.54 -29.53 -39.16
C LYS A 276 33.41 -29.28 -40.65
N THR A 277 32.46 -28.46 -41.10
CA THR A 277 32.31 -28.07 -42.51
C THR A 277 33.50 -27.25 -42.98
N CYS A 278 33.95 -26.26 -42.21
CA CYS A 278 35.15 -25.47 -42.52
C CYS A 278 36.40 -26.35 -42.60
N ARG A 279 36.59 -27.28 -41.66
CA ARG A 279 37.71 -28.24 -41.70
C ARG A 279 37.62 -29.19 -42.88
N PHE A 280 36.43 -29.68 -43.22
CA PHE A 280 36.22 -30.54 -44.39
C PHE A 280 36.55 -29.80 -45.69
N LEU A 281 36.05 -28.57 -45.85
CA LEU A 281 36.36 -27.72 -47.00
C LEU A 281 37.86 -27.41 -47.08
N TYR A 282 38.50 -27.07 -45.96
CA TYR A 282 39.94 -26.85 -45.88
C TYR A 282 40.73 -28.10 -46.30
N CYS A 283 40.43 -29.27 -45.73
CA CYS A 283 41.08 -30.53 -46.10
C CYS A 283 40.85 -30.90 -47.57
N LYS A 284 39.67 -30.64 -48.14
CA LYS A 284 39.34 -30.93 -49.54
C LYS A 284 40.10 -30.01 -50.51
N TYR A 285 40.24 -28.72 -50.18
CA TYR A 285 40.93 -27.75 -51.03
C TYR A 285 42.46 -27.80 -50.89
N PHE A 286 43.01 -28.00 -49.69
CA PHE A 286 44.45 -27.96 -49.45
C PHE A 286 45.16 -29.33 -49.48
N ARG A 287 44.47 -30.49 -49.48
CA ARG A 287 45.13 -31.80 -49.72
C ARG A 287 45.23 -32.20 -51.19
N ARG A 288 44.61 -31.47 -52.11
CA ARG A 288 44.75 -31.71 -53.56
C ARG A 288 46.01 -31.09 -54.18
N THR A 289 46.83 -30.38 -53.40
CA THR A 289 48.02 -29.66 -53.88
C THR A 289 49.37 -30.32 -53.53
N VAL A 290 49.40 -31.60 -53.13
CA VAL A 290 50.65 -32.37 -53.05
C VAL A 290 50.72 -33.34 -54.23
N PRO A 291 51.52 -33.07 -55.28
CA PRO A 291 51.72 -34.01 -56.37
C PRO A 291 52.64 -35.16 -55.93
N ASP A 292 52.23 -36.39 -56.29
CA ASP A 292 52.93 -37.64 -56.03
C ASP A 292 54.26 -37.71 -56.82
N ARG A 293 55.40 -37.45 -56.18
CA ARG A 293 56.74 -37.66 -56.77
C ARG A 293 57.16 -39.12 -56.62
N ARG A 294 56.54 -40.06 -57.34
CA ARG A 294 57.08 -41.44 -57.47
C ARG A 294 56.58 -42.20 -58.69
N ALA A 295 56.69 -41.62 -59.88
CA ALA A 295 56.66 -42.38 -61.13
C ALA A 295 57.31 -41.59 -62.28
N LYS A 296 58.63 -41.73 -62.46
CA LYS A 296 59.37 -41.69 -63.74
C LYS A 296 60.87 -41.51 -63.46
N ASN A 297 61.63 -42.59 -63.62
CA ASN A 297 62.77 -42.63 -64.54
C ASN A 297 63.40 -44.03 -64.53
N LYS A 298 63.00 -44.82 -65.53
CA LYS A 298 63.75 -45.92 -66.16
C LYS A 298 63.95 -45.47 -67.62
N LYS A 299 65.13 -45.76 -68.19
CA LYS A 299 65.72 -45.29 -69.48
C LYS A 299 66.67 -44.10 -69.25
N GLU A 300 67.96 -44.15 -69.57
CA GLU A 300 68.79 -45.05 -70.40
C GLU A 300 70.01 -45.56 -69.63
#